data_AF-A0A3Q3KFW8-F1
#
_entry.id   AF-A0A3Q3KFW8-F1
#
_cell.length_a   1.000
_cell.length_b   1.000
_cell.length_c   1.000
_cell.angle_alpha   90.00
_cell.angle_beta   90.00
_cell.angle_gamma   90.00
#
_symmetry.space_group_name_H-M   'P 1'
#
loop_
_entity.id
_entity.type
_entity.pdbx_description
1 polymer ?
#
loop_
_entity_poly.entity_id
_entity_poly.type
_entity_poly.pdbx_seq_one_letter_code
_entity_poly.pdbx_strand_id
1 'polypeptide(L)' 'MVNFVALVREHWVNILVPAGFVIGWYLDRLQDQKLTTFRNKSALYSRELKPGEEVTWK' A
#
# COMPACT_ATOMS: atom_id res chain seq x y z
N MET A 1 17.67 20.77 26.99
CA MET A 1 16.38 20.04 26.90
C MET A 1 15.75 20.35 25.56
N VAL A 2 15.32 19.34 24.81
CA VAL A 2 14.67 19.55 23.51
C VAL A 2 13.28 20.14 23.75
N ASN A 3 12.99 21.28 23.13
CA ASN A 3 11.66 21.88 23.18
C ASN A 3 10.79 21.28 22.07
N PHE A 4 9.99 20.28 22.42
CA PHE A 4 9.11 19.58 21.48
C PHE A 4 8.11 20.51 20.78
N VAL A 5 7.63 21.55 21.46
CA VAL A 5 6.66 22.51 20.89
C VAL A 5 7.32 23.32 19.77
N ALA A 6 8.56 23.77 19.99
CA ALA A 6 9.32 24.49 18.96
C ALA A 6 9.66 23.57 17.77
N LEU A 7 10.09 22.34 18.05
CA LEU A 7 10.44 21.35 17.02
C LEU A 7 9.25 21.01 16.11
N VAL A 8 8.06 20.78 16.70
CA VAL A 8 6.84 20.53 15.93
C VAL A 8 6.45 21.76 15.11
N ARG A 9 6.49 22.97 15.70
CA ARG A 9 6.16 24.21 14.99
C ARG A 9 7.06 24.47 13.77
N GLU A 10 8.34 24.13 13.85
CA GLU A 10 9.31 24.40 12.79
C GLU A 10 9.35 23.28 11.73
N HIS A 11 9.13 22.03 12.11
CA HIS A 11 9.37 20.88 11.23
C HIS A 11 8.13 20.08 10.83
N TRP A 12 6.91 20.47 11.25
CA TRP A 12 5.69 19.71 10.90
C TRP A 12 5.51 19.55 9.38
N VAL A 13 5.94 20.52 8.56
CA VAL A 13 5.82 20.48 7.10
C VAL A 13 6.59 19.30 6.50
N ASN A 14 7.68 18.87 7.14
CA ASN A 14 8.52 17.78 6.64
C ASN A 14 7.79 16.44 6.59
N ILE A 15 6.68 16.28 7.33
CA ILE A 15 5.88 15.04 7.31
C ILE A 15 4.92 14.97 6.12
N LEU A 16 4.63 16.09 5.46
CA LEU A 16 3.58 16.15 4.44
C LEU A 16 3.88 15.24 3.24
N VAL A 17 5.12 15.25 2.76
CA VAL A 17 5.52 14.42 1.60
C VAL A 17 5.54 12.93 1.96
N PRO A 18 6.19 12.47 3.05
CA PRO A 18 6.11 11.07 3.47
C PRO A 18 4.67 10.60 3.73
N ALA A 19 3.83 11.42 4.36
CA ALA A 19 2.42 11.09 4.60
C ALA A 19 1.64 10.96 3.28
N GLY A 20 1.84 11.89 2.34
CA GLY A 20 1.23 11.82 1.01
C GLY A 20 1.64 10.57 0.23
N PHE A 21 2.90 10.17 0.32
CA PHE A 21 3.39 8.92 -0.27
C PHE A 21 2.68 7.69 0.30
N VAL A 22 2.57 7.59 1.63
CA VAL A 22 1.89 6.46 2.28
C VAL A 22 0.41 6.42 1.90
N ILE A 23 -0.25 7.58 1.83
CA ILE A 23 -1.65 7.67 1.39
C ILE A 23 -1.78 7.22 -0.06
N GLY A 24 -0.93 7.70 -0.97
CA GLY A 24 -0.95 7.30 -2.38
C GLY A 24 -0.78 5.79 -2.54
N TRP A 25 0.25 5.22 -1.91
CA TRP A 25 0.48 3.78 -1.90
C TRP A 25 -0.72 2.97 -1.37
N TYR A 26 -1.36 3.47 -0.31
CA TYR A 26 -2.55 2.81 0.22
C TYR A 26 -3.73 2.85 -0.75
N LEU A 27 -3.94 3.97 -1.45
CA LEU A 27 -4.98 4.09 -2.47
C LEU A 27 -4.72 3.16 -3.66
N ASP A 28 -3.47 3.03 -4.11
CA ASP A 28 -3.10 2.09 -5.18
C ASP A 28 -3.40 0.64 -4.75
N ARG A 29 -3.04 0.26 -3.52
CA ARG A 29 -3.36 -1.06 -2.97
C ARG A 29 -4.87 -1.33 -2.92
N LEU A 30 -5.67 -0.34 -2.54
CA LEU A 30 -7.12 -0.46 -2.56
C LEU A 30 -7.66 -0.64 -3.99
N GLN A 31 -7.02 -0.01 -4.98
CA GLN A 31 -7.42 -0.14 -6.37
C GLN A 31 -7.07 -1.53 -6.92
N ASP A 32 -5.89 -2.06 -6.62
CA ASP A 32 -5.48 -3.42 -6.98
C ASP A 32 -6.46 -4.47 -6.44
N GLN A 33 -6.93 -4.30 -5.20
CA GLN A 33 -7.93 -5.18 -4.59
C GLN A 33 -9.28 -5.15 -5.31
N LYS A 34 -9.66 -4.02 -5.92
CA LYS A 34 -10.88 -3.94 -6.76
C LYS A 34 -10.67 -4.60 -8.13
N LEU A 35 -9.44 -4.65 -8.63
CA LEU A 35 -9.07 -5.16 -9.94
C LEU A 35 -8.70 -6.66 -9.93
N THR A 36 -9.23 -7.44 -8.98
CA THR A 36 -8.90 -8.88 -8.85
C THR A 36 -9.70 -9.83 -9.73
N THR A 37 -10.62 -9.34 -10.58
CA THR A 37 -11.58 -10.19 -11.34
C THR A 37 -10.93 -11.28 -12.17
N PHE A 38 -9.77 -10.97 -12.78
CA PHE A 38 -8.99 -11.88 -13.62
C PHE A 38 -7.78 -12.52 -12.91
N ARG A 39 -7.70 -12.40 -11.59
CA ARG A 39 -6.63 -13.04 -10.80
C ARG A 39 -6.69 -14.56 -10.96
N ASN A 40 -5.56 -15.16 -11.34
CA ASN A 40 -5.40 -16.61 -11.61
C ASN A 40 -6.28 -17.18 -12.74
N LYS A 41 -6.75 -16.33 -13.67
CA LYS A 41 -7.61 -16.74 -14.80
C LYS A 41 -7.01 -16.49 -16.18
N SER A 42 -5.84 -15.86 -16.25
CA SER A 42 -5.18 -15.61 -17.53
C SER A 42 -4.59 -16.90 -18.10
N ALA A 43 -4.62 -17.06 -19.43
CA ALA A 43 -4.14 -18.27 -20.10
C ALA A 43 -2.65 -18.57 -19.81
N LEU A 44 -1.85 -17.53 -19.52
CA LEU A 44 -0.41 -17.66 -19.26
C LEU A 44 -0.09 -18.01 -17.79
N TYR A 45 -0.90 -17.55 -16.83
CA TYR A 45 -0.56 -17.61 -15.39
C TYR A 45 -1.59 -18.36 -14.54
N SER A 46 -2.62 -18.98 -15.15
CA SER A 46 -3.54 -19.83 -14.43
C SER A 46 -2.82 -21.09 -13.93
N ARG A 47 -3.02 -21.39 -12.64
CA ARG A 47 -2.46 -22.59 -12.01
C ARG A 47 -3.29 -23.03 -10.81
N GLU A 48 -3.04 -24.26 -10.36
CA GLU A 48 -3.53 -24.73 -9.07
C GLU A 48 -2.86 -23.96 -7.92
N LEU A 49 -3.65 -23.69 -6.87
CA LEU A 49 -3.19 -23.00 -5.67
C LEU A 49 -2.38 -23.97 -4.80
N LYS A 50 -1.31 -23.46 -4.18
CA LYS A 50 -0.54 -24.25 -3.21
C LYS A 50 -1.36 -24.48 -1.95
N PRO A 51 -1.09 -25.54 -1.16
CA PRO A 51 -1.73 -25.73 0.13
C PRO A 51 -1.55 -24.49 1.02
N GLY A 52 -2.66 -23.93 1.51
CA GLY A 52 -2.67 -22.69 2.31
C GLY A 52 -2.56 -21.38 1.53
N GLU A 53 -2.51 -21.41 0.20
CA GLU A 53 -2.53 -20.22 -0.66
C GLU A 53 -3.96 -19.88 -1.05
N GLU A 54 -4.48 -18.74 -0.58
CA GLU A 54 -5.83 -18.28 -0.95
C GLU A 54 -5.88 -17.61 -2.33
N VAL A 55 -4.82 -16.87 -2.68
CA VAL A 55 -4.76 -16.00 -3.86
C VAL A 55 -3.33 -15.93 -4.40
N THR A 56 -3.17 -15.74 -5.71
CA THR A 56 -1.84 -15.69 -6.34
C THR A 56 -1.10 -14.36 -6.11
N TRP A 57 -1.83 -13.28 -5.81
CA TRP A 57 -1.29 -11.98 -5.42
C TRP A 57 -2.34 -11.14 -4.66
N LYS A 58 -1.87 -10.15 -3.90
CA LYS A 58 -2.65 -9.28 -3.00
C LYS A 58 -2.68 -7.83 -3.47
#